data_AF-A0AAF0F450-F1
#
_entry.id   AF-A0AAF0F450-F1
#
_cell.length_a   1.000
_cell.length_b   1.000
_cell.length_c   1.000
_cell.angle_alpha   90.00
_cell.angle_beta   90.00
_cell.angle_gamma   90.00
#
_symmetry.space_group_name_H-M   'P 1'
#
loop_
_entity.id
_entity.type
_entity.pdbx_description
1 polymer ?
#
loop_
_entity_poly.entity_id
_entity_poly.type
_entity_poly.pdbx_seq_one_letter_code
_entity_poly.pdbx_strand_id
1 'polypeptide(L)'
;MSNAEKEVQSHHTYSSQEDEGIGRYSAYAIRLRTLLTSSSRYIAYSSDVGEAFRPLTKPSVVRAAYAVSWAYIFTDVGYTCYKSCQGRDLHSSKTQQDVSWIASRRLVFQLLSSLFLPAVTIHSVVKYSAPVFAKSRFLRVRSVGPTVAGLLTVPLLPMLFDEPVEIGVDYAFDLLELKVQEYFGSRQAEKALRARIESLKDMLRMKPSSSDSNAKVTSTNAALEDRMVDKVGTQELSPLMDSSTTAKLAVLGVGVDLLYLPRMRSLVSRHAQRLSCGSLSGSLSQVPRFATPQRQDEKPSQESLLSAAAQHFAYRTLSSLESAAWHQQAPSMQHEDRLRFLATRWACKEATYKAVYPHIHLRAQDISMSRGKTRSTAKPRLQLDQQKDYHSIDGASVNELAHRLTLHASISHDGDYVIASVLAESS
;
A
#
# COMPACT_ATOMS: atom_id res chain seq x y z
N MET A 1 -20.36 16.04 53.81
CA MET A 1 -20.76 15.84 52.41
C MET A 1 -22.26 15.94 52.30
N SER A 2 -22.73 16.86 51.47
CA SER A 2 -24.15 17.08 51.17
C SER A 2 -24.73 15.86 50.42
N ASN A 3 -26.04 15.60 50.54
CA ASN A 3 -26.69 14.52 49.78
C ASN A 3 -26.49 14.67 48.26
N ALA A 4 -26.39 15.91 47.76
CA ALA A 4 -26.12 16.18 46.35
C ALA A 4 -24.72 15.72 45.91
N GLU A 5 -23.71 15.82 46.79
CA GLU A 5 -22.34 15.36 46.48
C GLU A 5 -22.26 13.83 46.40
N LYS A 6 -23.05 13.13 47.22
CA LYS A 6 -23.12 11.66 47.18
C LYS A 6 -23.75 11.15 45.89
N GLU A 7 -24.78 11.85 45.40
CA GLU A 7 -25.48 11.49 44.18
C GLU A 7 -24.58 11.71 42.95
N VAL A 8 -23.87 12.84 42.90
CA VAL A 8 -22.86 13.13 41.87
C VAL A 8 -21.72 12.11 41.90
N GLN A 9 -21.22 11.73 43.08
CA GLN A 9 -20.18 10.71 43.21
C GLN A 9 -20.66 9.33 42.71
N SER A 10 -21.91 8.95 43.00
CA SER A 10 -22.48 7.69 42.54
C SER A 10 -22.68 7.65 41.02
N HIS A 11 -23.11 8.75 40.41
CA HIS A 11 -23.21 8.87 38.95
C HIS A 11 -21.85 8.79 38.27
N HIS A 12 -20.83 9.43 38.86
CA HIS A 12 -19.47 9.41 38.32
C HIS A 12 -18.82 8.03 38.45
N THR A 13 -19.14 7.29 39.52
CA THR A 13 -18.67 5.91 39.73
C THR A 13 -19.34 4.96 38.73
N TYR A 14 -20.65 5.11 38.50
CA TYR A 14 -21.41 4.31 37.55
C TYR A 14 -20.96 4.56 36.09
N SER A 15 -20.78 5.82 35.68
CA SER A 15 -20.30 6.16 34.33
C SER A 15 -18.88 5.66 34.07
N SER A 16 -17.99 5.77 35.07
CA SER A 16 -16.62 5.26 34.96
C SER A 16 -16.54 3.73 34.81
N GLN A 17 -17.52 3.00 35.37
CA GLN A 17 -17.59 1.54 35.29
C GLN A 17 -18.13 1.06 33.93
N GLU A 18 -19.05 1.80 33.31
CA GLU A 18 -19.54 1.53 31.95
C GLU A 18 -18.47 1.83 30.88
N ASP A 19 -17.72 2.93 31.02
CA ASP A 19 -16.65 3.31 30.10
C ASP A 19 -15.46 2.32 30.15
N GLU A 20 -15.12 1.78 31.32
CA GLU A 20 -14.11 0.72 31.44
C GLU A 20 -14.54 -0.59 30.75
N GLY A 21 -15.83 -0.93 30.80
CA GLY A 21 -16.39 -2.09 30.11
C GLY A 21 -16.30 -1.93 28.59
N ILE A 22 -16.83 -0.84 28.06
CA ILE A 22 -16.87 -0.54 26.62
C ILE A 22 -15.44 -0.36 26.05
N GLY A 23 -14.53 0.25 26.80
CA GLY A 23 -13.11 0.37 26.44
C GLY A 23 -12.38 -0.98 26.34
N ARG A 24 -12.70 -1.95 27.21
CA ARG A 24 -12.12 -3.30 27.14
C ARG A 24 -12.70 -4.09 25.96
N TYR A 25 -14.03 -4.07 25.78
CA TYR A 25 -14.68 -4.77 24.65
C TYR A 25 -14.30 -4.19 23.30
N SER A 26 -14.11 -2.87 23.18
CA SER A 26 -13.63 -2.24 21.95
C SER A 26 -12.19 -2.66 21.62
N ALA A 27 -11.31 -2.83 22.63
CA ALA A 27 -9.97 -3.37 22.41
C ALA A 27 -9.99 -4.83 21.91
N TYR A 28 -10.88 -5.67 22.45
CA TYR A 28 -11.09 -7.03 21.95
C TYR A 28 -11.72 -7.04 20.55
N ALA A 29 -12.68 -6.15 20.27
CA ALA A 29 -13.29 -6.00 18.96
C ALA A 29 -12.29 -5.53 17.90
N ILE A 30 -11.37 -4.63 18.24
CA ILE A 30 -10.27 -4.20 17.36
C ILE A 30 -9.32 -5.37 17.08
N ARG A 31 -8.93 -6.16 18.11
CA ARG A 31 -8.08 -7.34 17.93
C ARG A 31 -8.79 -8.43 17.11
N LEU A 32 -10.07 -8.66 17.36
CA LEU A 32 -10.90 -9.58 16.59
C LEU A 32 -11.03 -9.10 15.15
N ARG A 33 -11.24 -7.81 14.91
CA ARG A 33 -11.24 -7.23 13.57
C ARG A 33 -9.88 -7.38 12.89
N THR A 34 -8.77 -7.18 13.59
CA THR A 34 -7.42 -7.40 13.02
C THR A 34 -7.20 -8.86 12.67
N LEU A 35 -7.57 -9.79 13.56
CA LEU A 35 -7.51 -11.22 13.30
C LEU A 35 -8.41 -11.59 12.13
N LEU A 36 -9.67 -11.16 12.10
CA LEU A 36 -10.60 -11.43 10.99
C LEU A 36 -10.14 -10.80 9.68
N THR A 37 -9.52 -9.62 9.67
CA THR A 37 -9.01 -8.98 8.45
C THR A 37 -7.73 -9.64 7.94
N SER A 38 -6.86 -10.10 8.84
CA SER A 38 -5.67 -10.88 8.47
C SER A 38 -6.01 -12.32 8.11
N SER A 39 -7.05 -12.89 8.73
CA SER A 39 -7.51 -14.26 8.53
C SER A 39 -8.57 -14.42 7.43
N SER A 40 -9.22 -13.34 6.98
CA SER A 40 -10.29 -13.41 5.96
C SER A 40 -9.80 -14.04 4.66
N ARG A 41 -8.55 -13.77 4.26
CA ARG A 41 -7.91 -14.42 3.10
C ARG A 41 -7.80 -15.93 3.28
N TYR A 42 -7.58 -16.42 4.51
CA TYR A 42 -7.49 -17.85 4.80
C TYR A 42 -8.85 -18.55 4.91
N ILE A 43 -9.94 -17.80 5.11
CA ILE A 43 -11.31 -18.36 5.10
C ILE A 43 -11.67 -18.83 3.69
N ALA A 44 -11.17 -18.16 2.65
CA ALA A 44 -11.34 -18.61 1.27
C ALA A 44 -10.69 -19.97 0.99
N TYR A 45 -9.59 -20.30 1.69
CA TYR A 45 -8.93 -21.61 1.61
C TYR A 45 -9.58 -22.68 2.49
N SER A 46 -10.76 -22.42 3.07
CA SER A 46 -11.47 -23.45 3.86
C SER A 46 -11.88 -24.65 3.01
N SER A 47 -12.28 -24.44 1.75
CA SER A 47 -12.51 -25.50 0.77
C SER A 47 -11.30 -26.41 0.57
N ASP A 48 -10.12 -25.81 0.52
CA ASP A 48 -8.85 -26.48 0.26
C ASP A 48 -8.41 -27.34 1.44
N VAL A 49 -8.61 -26.82 2.65
CA VAL A 49 -8.46 -27.59 3.88
C VAL A 49 -9.43 -28.78 3.88
N GLY A 50 -10.69 -28.56 3.50
CA GLY A 50 -11.68 -29.63 3.35
C GLY A 50 -11.24 -30.71 2.36
N GLU A 51 -10.64 -30.33 1.24
CA GLU A 51 -10.14 -31.25 0.22
C GLU A 51 -8.89 -32.02 0.69
N ALA A 52 -8.02 -31.42 1.50
CA ALA A 52 -6.90 -32.14 2.13
C ALA A 52 -7.39 -33.22 3.12
N PHE A 53 -8.54 -33.01 3.76
CA PHE A 53 -9.17 -33.95 4.70
C PHE A 53 -10.08 -35.00 4.05
N ARG A 54 -10.17 -35.06 2.71
CA ARG A 54 -10.95 -36.09 2.00
C ARG A 54 -10.71 -37.54 2.48
N PRO A 55 -9.47 -37.96 2.76
CA PRO A 55 -9.21 -39.33 3.21
C PRO A 55 -9.73 -39.65 4.62
N LEU A 56 -10.01 -38.62 5.43
CA LEU A 56 -10.27 -38.75 6.88
C LEU A 56 -11.65 -38.25 7.32
N THR A 57 -12.42 -37.60 6.45
CA THR A 57 -13.69 -36.94 6.81
C THR A 57 -14.84 -37.34 5.90
N LYS A 58 -16.07 -37.18 6.41
CA LYS A 58 -17.29 -37.46 5.63
C LYS A 58 -17.45 -36.41 4.51
N PRO A 59 -17.98 -36.78 3.33
CA PRO A 59 -18.16 -35.85 2.19
C PRO A 59 -18.99 -34.59 2.49
N SER A 60 -19.85 -34.63 3.52
CA SER A 60 -20.62 -33.46 3.97
C SER A 60 -19.76 -32.34 4.54
N VAL A 61 -18.64 -32.67 5.20
CA VAL A 61 -17.71 -31.69 5.77
C VAL A 61 -17.01 -30.93 4.63
N VAL A 62 -16.59 -31.64 3.60
CA VAL A 62 -16.00 -31.04 2.39
C VAL A 62 -17.00 -30.12 1.70
N ARG A 63 -18.26 -30.56 1.54
CA ARG A 63 -19.34 -29.73 0.99
C ARG A 63 -19.62 -28.47 1.82
N ALA A 64 -19.58 -28.59 3.14
CA ALA A 64 -19.75 -27.44 4.04
C ALA A 64 -18.59 -26.44 3.90
N ALA A 65 -17.35 -26.93 3.78
CA ALA A 65 -16.18 -26.08 3.55
C ALA A 65 -16.26 -25.33 2.20
N TYR A 66 -16.75 -25.98 1.15
CA TYR A 66 -17.08 -25.31 -0.11
C TYR A 66 -18.17 -24.25 0.07
N ALA A 67 -19.23 -24.55 0.83
CA ALA A 67 -20.30 -23.57 1.08
C ALA A 67 -19.78 -22.31 1.79
N VAL A 68 -18.87 -22.46 2.76
CA VAL A 68 -18.21 -21.32 3.44
C VAL A 68 -17.37 -20.49 2.45
N SER A 69 -16.65 -21.16 1.56
CA SER A 69 -15.81 -20.49 0.56
C SER A 69 -16.65 -19.73 -0.47
N TRP A 70 -17.76 -20.33 -0.94
CA TRP A 70 -18.73 -19.65 -1.80
C TRP A 70 -19.37 -18.43 -1.11
N ALA A 71 -19.78 -18.57 0.15
CA ALA A 71 -20.34 -17.47 0.92
C ALA A 71 -19.35 -16.30 1.06
N TYR A 72 -18.06 -16.60 1.25
CA TYR A 72 -17.01 -15.58 1.29
C TYR A 72 -16.89 -14.83 -0.05
N ILE A 73 -16.82 -15.55 -1.18
CA ILE A 73 -16.70 -14.94 -2.52
C ILE A 73 -17.92 -14.08 -2.83
N PHE A 74 -19.13 -14.58 -2.58
CA PHE A 74 -20.35 -13.78 -2.78
C PHE A 74 -20.39 -12.55 -1.90
N THR A 75 -19.88 -12.64 -0.66
CA THR A 75 -19.79 -11.48 0.24
C THR A 75 -18.77 -10.46 -0.26
N ASP A 76 -17.59 -10.90 -0.73
CA ASP A 76 -16.54 -10.01 -1.25
C ASP A 76 -16.98 -9.29 -2.54
N VAL A 77 -17.52 -10.04 -3.49
CA VAL A 77 -18.05 -9.49 -4.75
C VAL A 77 -19.24 -8.58 -4.46
N GLY A 78 -20.19 -9.03 -3.62
CA GLY A 78 -21.37 -8.27 -3.25
C GLY A 78 -21.05 -6.94 -2.55
N TYR A 79 -20.13 -6.96 -1.59
CA TYR A 79 -19.66 -5.74 -0.91
C TYR A 79 -18.99 -4.76 -1.88
N THR A 80 -18.19 -5.29 -2.81
CA THR A 80 -17.52 -4.46 -3.83
C THR A 80 -18.53 -3.85 -4.79
N CYS A 81 -19.51 -4.62 -5.27
CA CYS A 81 -20.60 -4.11 -6.09
C CYS A 81 -21.40 -3.04 -5.35
N TYR A 82 -21.78 -3.30 -4.08
CA TYR A 82 -22.50 -2.33 -3.25
C TYR A 82 -21.73 -1.02 -3.11
N LYS A 83 -20.42 -1.09 -2.85
CA LYS A 83 -19.56 0.08 -2.72
C LYS A 83 -19.39 0.82 -4.06
N SER A 84 -19.30 0.11 -5.18
CA SER A 84 -19.23 0.71 -6.52
C SER A 84 -20.52 1.41 -6.93
N CYS A 85 -21.66 0.96 -6.41
CA CYS A 85 -22.97 1.58 -6.61
C CYS A 85 -23.21 2.80 -5.69
N GLN A 86 -22.45 2.95 -4.60
CA GLN A 86 -22.67 4.02 -3.63
C GLN A 86 -22.39 5.40 -4.26
N GLY A 87 -23.44 6.23 -4.35
CA GLY A 87 -23.36 7.58 -4.92
C GLY A 87 -23.44 7.65 -6.45
N ARG A 88 -23.79 6.56 -7.14
CA ARG A 88 -24.06 6.54 -8.60
C ARG A 88 -25.53 6.28 -8.89
N ASP A 89 -26.02 6.76 -10.03
CA ASP A 89 -27.37 6.48 -10.50
C ASP A 89 -27.48 5.02 -10.96
N LEU A 90 -28.18 4.21 -10.16
CA LEU A 90 -28.36 2.77 -10.39
C LEU A 90 -29.20 2.46 -11.64
N HIS A 91 -30.02 3.43 -12.08
CA HIS A 91 -30.89 3.30 -13.24
C HIS A 91 -30.19 3.59 -14.57
N SER A 92 -28.95 4.08 -14.53
CA SER A 92 -28.14 4.35 -15.72
C SER A 92 -27.55 3.06 -16.28
N SER A 93 -27.82 2.77 -17.56
CA SER A 93 -27.33 1.56 -18.23
C SER A 93 -25.79 1.46 -18.24
N LYS A 94 -25.08 2.60 -18.27
CA LYS A 94 -23.60 2.64 -18.18
C LYS A 94 -23.10 2.19 -16.83
N THR A 95 -23.70 2.68 -15.75
CA THR A 95 -23.35 2.30 -14.38
C THR A 95 -23.57 0.79 -14.15
N GLN A 96 -24.67 0.24 -14.68
CA GLN A 96 -24.95 -1.20 -14.59
C GLN A 96 -23.91 -2.03 -15.35
N GLN A 97 -23.47 -1.58 -16.53
CA GLN A 97 -22.41 -2.23 -17.30
C GLN A 97 -21.06 -2.18 -16.57
N ASP A 98 -20.66 -1.02 -16.05
CA ASP A 98 -19.40 -0.86 -15.31
C ASP A 98 -19.37 -1.75 -14.06
N VAL A 99 -20.45 -1.76 -13.28
CA VAL A 99 -20.55 -2.58 -12.07
C VAL A 99 -20.54 -4.07 -12.42
N SER A 100 -21.23 -4.48 -13.48
CA SER A 100 -21.23 -5.87 -13.95
C SER A 100 -19.85 -6.32 -14.43
N TRP A 101 -19.11 -5.42 -15.09
CA TRP A 101 -17.74 -5.68 -15.52
C TRP A 101 -16.80 -5.88 -14.33
N ILE A 102 -16.84 -4.96 -13.36
CA ILE A 102 -16.06 -5.06 -12.12
C ILE A 102 -16.40 -6.34 -11.35
N ALA A 103 -17.70 -6.66 -11.25
CA ALA A 103 -18.16 -7.89 -10.61
C ALA A 103 -17.62 -9.14 -11.30
N SER A 104 -17.68 -9.18 -12.63
CA SER A 104 -17.23 -10.31 -13.43
C SER A 104 -15.73 -10.54 -13.32
N ARG A 105 -14.92 -9.48 -13.45
CA ARG A 105 -13.46 -9.54 -13.31
C ARG A 105 -13.07 -10.04 -11.93
N ARG A 106 -13.69 -9.49 -10.88
CA ARG A 106 -13.41 -9.90 -9.48
C ARG A 106 -13.89 -11.31 -9.17
N LEU A 107 -15.04 -11.73 -9.70
CA LEU A 107 -15.55 -13.08 -9.52
C LEU A 107 -14.64 -14.11 -10.21
N VAL A 108 -14.22 -13.85 -11.45
CA VAL A 108 -13.29 -14.74 -12.16
C VAL A 108 -11.93 -14.81 -11.45
N PHE A 109 -11.39 -13.67 -11.02
CA PHE A 109 -10.15 -13.64 -10.25
C PHE A 109 -10.27 -14.47 -8.96
N GLN A 110 -11.34 -14.28 -8.18
CA GLN A 110 -11.51 -14.94 -6.88
C GLN A 110 -11.75 -16.44 -7.05
N LEU A 111 -12.51 -16.85 -8.07
CA LEU A 111 -12.70 -18.26 -8.37
C LEU A 111 -11.39 -18.92 -8.83
N LEU A 112 -10.56 -18.22 -9.59
CA LEU A 112 -9.33 -18.80 -10.16
C LEU A 112 -8.17 -18.83 -9.16
N SER A 113 -7.91 -17.69 -8.49
CA SER A 113 -6.84 -17.55 -7.49
C SER A 113 -7.18 -18.26 -6.18
N SER A 114 -8.43 -18.15 -5.68
CA SER A 114 -8.73 -18.62 -4.32
C SER A 114 -9.35 -20.02 -4.25
N LEU A 115 -9.89 -20.56 -5.36
CA LEU A 115 -10.57 -21.87 -5.36
C LEU A 115 -9.98 -22.87 -6.34
N PHE A 116 -9.70 -22.48 -7.58
CA PHE A 116 -9.34 -23.45 -8.61
C PHE A 116 -7.88 -23.89 -8.51
N LEU A 117 -6.93 -22.96 -8.58
CA LEU A 117 -5.50 -23.28 -8.61
C LEU A 117 -4.99 -23.86 -7.27
N PRO A 118 -5.39 -23.31 -6.11
CA PRO A 118 -5.06 -23.91 -4.81
C PRO A 118 -5.59 -25.35 -4.67
N ALA A 119 -6.86 -25.60 -5.01
CA ALA A 119 -7.45 -26.92 -4.90
C ALA A 119 -6.77 -27.95 -5.82
N VAL A 120 -6.47 -27.58 -7.06
CA VAL A 120 -5.74 -28.45 -7.99
C VAL A 120 -4.33 -28.76 -7.45
N THR A 121 -3.66 -27.77 -6.86
CA THR A 121 -2.32 -27.93 -6.31
C THR A 121 -2.32 -28.86 -5.10
N ILE A 122 -3.23 -28.65 -4.15
CA ILE A 122 -3.34 -29.48 -2.95
C ILE A 122 -3.77 -30.91 -3.31
N HIS A 123 -4.74 -31.06 -4.21
CA HIS A 123 -5.14 -32.38 -4.71
C HIS A 123 -3.95 -33.12 -5.34
N SER A 124 -3.14 -32.41 -6.13
CA SER A 124 -1.93 -32.97 -6.75
C SER A 124 -0.91 -33.39 -5.70
N VAL A 125 -0.60 -32.51 -4.74
CA VAL A 125 0.34 -32.79 -3.64
C VAL A 125 -0.11 -33.99 -2.81
N VAL A 126 -1.37 -34.06 -2.42
CA VAL A 126 -1.93 -35.20 -1.66
C VAL A 126 -1.87 -36.48 -2.49
N LYS A 127 -2.23 -36.42 -3.78
CA LYS A 127 -2.24 -37.59 -4.68
C LYS A 127 -0.83 -38.15 -4.92
N TYR A 128 0.14 -37.29 -5.18
CA TYR A 128 1.52 -37.71 -5.44
C TYR A 128 2.29 -38.09 -4.16
N SER A 129 1.93 -37.51 -3.01
CA SER A 129 2.54 -37.87 -1.72
C SER A 129 1.97 -39.17 -1.13
N ALA A 130 0.71 -39.52 -1.41
CA ALA A 130 0.07 -40.75 -0.95
C ALA A 130 0.89 -42.05 -1.15
N PRO A 131 1.43 -42.38 -2.34
CA PRO A 131 2.22 -43.59 -2.53
C PRO A 131 3.58 -43.56 -1.82
N VAL A 132 4.13 -42.37 -1.54
CA VAL A 132 5.38 -42.20 -0.80
C VAL A 132 5.16 -42.51 0.68
N PHE A 133 4.11 -41.95 1.28
CA PHE A 133 3.76 -42.19 2.69
C PHE A 133 3.18 -43.59 2.94
N ALA A 134 2.65 -44.25 1.90
CA ALA A 134 2.18 -45.64 1.97
C ALA A 134 3.29 -46.65 2.31
N LYS A 135 4.57 -46.30 2.04
CA LYS A 135 5.74 -47.15 2.33
C LYS A 135 6.25 -47.01 3.77
N SER A 136 5.68 -46.13 4.59
CA SER A 136 6.17 -45.90 5.95
C SER A 136 5.75 -47.03 6.91
N ARG A 137 6.62 -47.33 7.90
CA ARG A 137 6.40 -48.36 8.92
C ARG A 137 5.29 -48.00 9.92
N PHE A 138 4.92 -46.72 10.04
CA PHE A 138 3.98 -46.23 11.06
C PHE A 138 2.57 -45.99 10.49
N LEU A 139 1.56 -46.60 11.11
CA LEU A 139 0.17 -46.53 10.68
C LEU A 139 -0.40 -45.09 10.65
N ARG A 140 0.02 -44.25 11.60
CA ARG A 140 -0.40 -42.83 11.68
C ARG A 140 0.20 -42.00 10.55
N VAL A 141 1.45 -42.26 10.18
CA VAL A 141 2.13 -41.55 9.09
C VAL A 141 1.52 -41.96 7.74
N ARG A 142 1.15 -43.23 7.58
CA ARG A 142 0.46 -43.73 6.38
C ARG A 142 -0.94 -43.12 6.17
N SER A 143 -1.67 -42.84 7.25
CA SER A 143 -3.05 -42.32 7.18
C SER A 143 -3.14 -40.80 7.16
N VAL A 144 -2.24 -40.11 7.87
CA VAL A 144 -2.30 -38.64 8.04
C VAL A 144 -1.23 -37.90 7.22
N GLY A 145 -0.16 -38.59 6.80
CA GLY A 145 0.99 -38.02 6.10
C GLY A 145 0.63 -37.21 4.84
N PRO A 146 -0.17 -37.77 3.91
CA PRO A 146 -0.56 -37.05 2.69
C PRO A 146 -1.37 -35.78 2.98
N THR A 147 -2.28 -35.82 3.95
CA THR A 147 -3.09 -34.67 4.37
C THR A 147 -2.23 -33.57 5.01
N VAL A 148 -1.26 -33.93 5.86
CA VAL A 148 -0.32 -32.97 6.45
C VAL A 148 0.57 -32.32 5.39
N ALA A 149 1.01 -33.09 4.39
CA ALA A 149 1.79 -32.55 3.28
C ALA A 149 0.98 -31.52 2.47
N GLY A 150 -0.29 -31.79 2.17
CA GLY A 150 -1.18 -30.82 1.50
C GLY A 150 -1.48 -29.59 2.35
N LEU A 151 -1.66 -29.74 3.67
CA LEU A 151 -1.93 -28.61 4.55
C LEU A 151 -0.69 -27.70 4.72
N LEU A 152 0.50 -28.26 4.75
CA LEU A 152 1.76 -27.51 4.81
C LEU A 152 2.04 -26.68 3.55
N THR A 153 1.41 -27.02 2.41
CA THR A 153 1.51 -26.20 1.20
C THR A 153 0.65 -24.94 1.23
N VAL A 154 -0.42 -24.90 2.04
CA VAL A 154 -1.38 -23.78 2.07
C VAL A 154 -0.74 -22.40 2.29
N PRO A 155 0.23 -22.21 3.22
CA PRO A 155 0.86 -20.90 3.43
C PRO A 155 1.66 -20.37 2.23
N LEU A 156 2.08 -21.24 1.31
CA LEU A 156 2.91 -20.90 0.16
C LEU A 156 2.09 -20.57 -1.10
N LEU A 157 0.82 -20.98 -1.16
CA LEU A 157 -0.03 -20.82 -2.35
C LEU A 157 -0.31 -19.36 -2.73
N PRO A 158 -0.62 -18.44 -1.80
CA PRO A 158 -0.90 -17.04 -2.16
C PRO A 158 0.29 -16.38 -2.86
N MET A 159 1.52 -16.66 -2.40
CA MET A 159 2.73 -16.08 -2.98
C MET A 159 3.10 -16.68 -4.34
N LEU A 160 2.63 -17.90 -4.63
CA LEU A 160 2.95 -18.58 -5.88
C LEU A 160 1.97 -18.22 -7.00
N PHE A 161 0.69 -18.01 -6.67
CA PHE A 161 -0.38 -17.92 -7.66
C PHE A 161 -1.07 -16.57 -7.75
N ASP A 162 -1.10 -15.74 -6.71
CA ASP A 162 -1.94 -14.52 -6.75
C ASP A 162 -1.48 -13.53 -7.86
N GLU A 163 -0.18 -13.24 -7.94
CA GLU A 163 0.39 -12.29 -8.92
C GLU A 163 0.32 -12.75 -10.39
N PRO A 164 0.74 -13.98 -10.77
CA PRO A 164 0.63 -14.41 -12.17
C PRO A 164 -0.82 -14.57 -12.63
N VAL A 165 -1.73 -14.90 -11.73
CA VAL A 165 -3.16 -15.02 -12.04
C VAL A 165 -3.78 -13.65 -12.23
N GLU A 166 -3.40 -12.65 -11.44
CA GLU A 166 -3.87 -11.27 -11.60
C GLU A 166 -3.51 -10.74 -12.98
N ILE A 167 -2.24 -10.87 -13.37
CA ILE A 167 -1.74 -10.46 -14.69
C ILE A 167 -2.49 -11.20 -15.81
N GLY A 168 -2.72 -12.52 -15.65
CA GLY A 168 -3.40 -13.33 -16.65
C GLY A 168 -4.89 -13.00 -16.81
N VAL A 169 -5.61 -12.82 -15.71
CA VAL A 169 -7.03 -12.45 -15.71
C VAL A 169 -7.19 -11.05 -16.29
N ASP A 170 -6.39 -10.10 -15.84
CA ASP A 170 -6.44 -8.72 -16.32
C ASP A 170 -6.20 -8.65 -17.83
N TYR A 171 -5.16 -9.33 -18.31
CA TYR A 171 -4.88 -9.43 -19.74
C TYR A 171 -6.03 -10.07 -20.54
N ALA A 172 -6.66 -11.14 -20.03
CA ALA A 172 -7.78 -11.79 -20.69
C ALA A 172 -9.02 -10.89 -20.76
N PHE A 173 -9.31 -10.16 -19.69
CA PHE A 173 -10.43 -9.21 -19.64
C PHE A 173 -10.17 -7.98 -20.53
N ASP A 174 -8.95 -7.45 -20.54
CA ASP A 174 -8.57 -6.35 -21.44
C ASP A 174 -8.71 -6.75 -22.91
N LEU A 175 -8.30 -7.97 -23.27
CA LEU A 175 -8.52 -8.52 -24.62
C LEU A 175 -10.02 -8.65 -24.95
N LEU A 176 -10.82 -9.09 -23.98
CA LEU A 176 -12.26 -9.26 -24.17
C LEU A 176 -12.94 -7.89 -24.32
N GLU A 177 -12.52 -6.89 -23.56
CA GLU A 177 -13.01 -5.51 -23.66
C GLU A 177 -12.71 -4.91 -25.02
N LEU A 178 -11.48 -5.05 -25.51
CA LEU A 178 -11.09 -4.59 -26.84
C LEU A 178 -11.90 -5.28 -27.95
N LYS A 179 -12.14 -6.59 -27.82
CA LYS A 179 -12.94 -7.35 -28.79
C LYS A 179 -14.43 -7.00 -28.75
N VAL A 180 -14.96 -6.71 -27.58
CA VAL A 180 -16.35 -6.24 -27.41
C VAL A 180 -16.49 -4.83 -28.00
N GLN A 181 -15.54 -3.93 -27.75
CA GLN A 181 -15.54 -2.57 -28.29
C GLN A 181 -15.32 -2.52 -29.82
N GLU A 182 -14.59 -3.49 -30.37
CA GLU A 182 -14.47 -3.73 -31.81
C GLU A 182 -15.82 -4.15 -32.41
N TYR A 183 -16.55 -5.06 -31.76
CA TYR A 183 -17.89 -5.47 -32.18
C TYR A 183 -18.91 -4.31 -32.15
N PHE A 184 -18.74 -3.36 -31.23
CA PHE A 184 -19.51 -2.11 -31.16
C PHE A 184 -19.03 -1.02 -32.15
N GLY A 185 -18.06 -1.31 -33.02
CA GLY A 185 -17.69 -0.46 -34.17
C GLY A 185 -16.73 0.70 -33.87
N SER A 186 -16.02 0.67 -32.74
CA SER A 186 -15.07 1.73 -32.39
C SER A 186 -13.72 1.55 -33.12
N ARG A 187 -13.48 2.37 -34.16
CA ARG A 187 -12.23 2.36 -34.96
C ARG A 187 -10.95 2.55 -34.13
N GLN A 188 -11.05 3.10 -32.91
CA GLN A 188 -9.92 3.27 -31.99
C GLN A 188 -9.58 1.96 -31.25
N ALA A 189 -10.58 1.17 -30.85
CA ALA A 189 -10.35 -0.13 -30.20
C ALA A 189 -9.76 -1.15 -31.17
N GLU A 190 -10.20 -1.14 -32.43
CA GLU A 190 -9.65 -2.01 -33.48
C GLU A 190 -8.15 -1.74 -33.71
N LYS A 191 -7.73 -0.47 -33.72
CA LYS A 191 -6.30 -0.10 -33.83
C LYS A 191 -5.51 -0.53 -32.60
N ALA A 192 -6.07 -0.36 -31.40
CA ALA A 192 -5.44 -0.78 -30.14
C ALA A 192 -5.29 -2.30 -30.04
N LEU A 193 -6.32 -3.05 -30.44
CA LEU A 193 -6.31 -4.52 -30.49
C LEU A 193 -5.24 -5.03 -31.46
N ARG A 194 -5.20 -4.49 -32.69
CA ARG A 194 -4.22 -4.88 -33.71
C ARG A 194 -2.79 -4.58 -33.25
N ALA A 195 -2.54 -3.42 -32.65
CA ALA A 195 -1.23 -3.08 -32.10
C ALA A 195 -0.80 -4.04 -30.96
N ARG A 196 -1.75 -4.46 -30.11
CA ARG A 196 -1.47 -5.37 -29.01
C ARG A 196 -1.20 -6.79 -29.50
N ILE A 197 -2.00 -7.29 -30.46
CA ILE A 197 -1.79 -8.60 -31.10
C ILE A 197 -0.41 -8.66 -31.76
N GLU A 198 0.00 -7.59 -32.46
CA GLU A 198 1.32 -7.54 -33.08
C GLU A 198 2.43 -7.54 -32.03
N SER A 199 2.29 -6.77 -30.94
CA SER A 199 3.26 -6.78 -29.83
C SER A 199 3.42 -8.16 -29.17
N LEU A 200 2.34 -8.93 -29.06
CA LEU A 200 2.37 -10.29 -28.51
C LEU A 200 3.01 -11.27 -29.47
N LYS A 201 2.74 -11.11 -30.77
CA LYS A 201 3.36 -11.90 -31.83
C LYS A 201 4.86 -11.65 -31.88
N ASP A 202 5.30 -10.42 -31.66
CA ASP A 202 6.71 -10.04 -31.56
C ASP A 202 7.35 -10.58 -30.28
N MET A 203 6.66 -10.53 -29.14
CA MET A 203 7.13 -11.16 -27.88
C MET A 203 7.26 -12.69 -28.01
N LEU A 204 6.31 -13.34 -28.69
CA LEU A 204 6.36 -14.79 -28.95
C LEU A 204 7.43 -15.15 -29.99
N ARG A 205 7.73 -14.26 -30.94
CA ARG A 205 8.83 -14.40 -31.90
C ARG A 205 10.22 -14.22 -31.27
N MET A 206 10.33 -13.57 -30.10
CA MET A 206 11.61 -13.31 -29.44
C MET A 206 12.05 -14.35 -28.39
N LYS A 207 11.38 -15.51 -28.26
CA LYS A 207 11.91 -16.59 -27.40
C LYS A 207 13.05 -17.34 -28.12
N PRO A 208 14.29 -17.37 -27.59
CA PRO A 208 15.40 -18.01 -28.27
C PRO A 208 15.21 -19.53 -28.27
N SER A 209 15.19 -20.09 -29.48
CA SER A 209 15.29 -21.52 -29.75
C SER A 209 16.66 -22.02 -29.29
N SER A 210 16.71 -22.67 -28.13
CA SER A 210 17.74 -23.67 -27.84
C SER A 210 17.21 -25.06 -28.21
N SER A 211 18.03 -25.78 -28.97
CA SER A 211 17.97 -27.21 -29.31
C SER A 211 17.25 -27.59 -30.61
N ASP A 212 18.09 -27.83 -31.62
CA ASP A 212 17.86 -28.61 -32.83
C ASP A 212 17.20 -29.97 -32.56
N SER A 213 16.19 -30.32 -33.37
CA SER A 213 16.11 -31.56 -34.16
C SER A 213 14.64 -31.89 -34.49
N ASN A 214 14.17 -31.52 -35.68
CA ASN A 214 13.60 -32.45 -36.65
C ASN A 214 12.97 -31.73 -37.84
N ALA A 215 13.62 -31.93 -38.98
CA ALA A 215 13.05 -32.23 -40.28
C ALA A 215 11.54 -31.97 -40.50
N LYS A 216 11.28 -31.10 -41.48
CA LYS A 216 10.56 -31.46 -42.71
C LYS A 216 9.08 -31.80 -42.55
N VAL A 217 8.23 -30.78 -42.40
CA VAL A 217 6.84 -30.84 -42.88
C VAL A 217 6.41 -29.46 -43.36
N THR A 218 6.32 -29.34 -44.68
CA THR A 218 5.33 -28.54 -45.40
C THR A 218 5.55 -27.04 -45.48
N SER A 219 6.40 -26.71 -46.46
CA SER A 219 6.08 -25.75 -47.50
C SER A 219 4.63 -25.92 -48.02
N THR A 220 3.74 -24.99 -47.69
CA THR A 220 2.66 -24.48 -48.55
C THR A 220 2.05 -23.26 -47.85
N ASN A 221 1.60 -22.27 -48.64
CA ASN A 221 0.91 -21.03 -48.23
C ASN A 221 1.76 -19.76 -48.10
N ALA A 222 2.88 -19.67 -48.83
CA ALA A 222 3.61 -18.41 -49.06
C ALA A 222 3.34 -17.82 -50.47
N ALA A 223 2.15 -18.04 -51.01
CA ALA A 223 1.78 -17.60 -52.35
C ALA A 223 0.29 -17.23 -52.43
N LEU A 224 -0.18 -16.32 -51.59
CA LEU A 224 -1.45 -15.62 -51.77
C LEU A 224 -1.53 -14.48 -50.74
N GLU A 225 -0.96 -13.32 -51.07
CA GLU A 225 -1.33 -11.98 -50.53
C GLU A 225 -0.36 -10.88 -50.96
N ASP A 226 0.48 -11.10 -51.98
CA ASP A 226 1.11 -10.01 -52.71
C ASP A 226 0.20 -9.61 -53.90
N ARG A 227 -0.77 -8.74 -53.61
CA ARG A 227 -1.48 -7.87 -54.57
C ARG A 227 -2.55 -7.10 -53.81
N MET A 228 -2.21 -5.94 -53.25
CA MET A 228 -3.04 -4.73 -53.38
C MET A 228 -2.42 -3.50 -52.72
N VAL A 229 -2.24 -2.49 -53.57
CA VAL A 229 -2.10 -1.06 -53.27
C VAL A 229 -0.72 -0.57 -52.84
N ASP A 230 0.09 -0.36 -53.87
CA ASP A 230 1.16 0.63 -53.90
C ASP A 230 0.60 2.04 -54.17
N LYS A 231 1.29 3.04 -53.63
CA LYS A 231 1.29 4.49 -53.97
C LYS A 231 0.18 5.40 -53.44
N VAL A 232 0.46 6.07 -52.31
CA VAL A 232 0.36 7.55 -52.18
C VAL A 232 1.50 8.04 -51.28
N GLY A 233 2.29 8.99 -51.78
CA GLY A 233 3.52 9.48 -51.16
C GLY A 233 3.29 10.30 -49.88
N THR A 234 4.19 10.10 -48.92
CA THR A 234 4.28 10.89 -47.69
C THR A 234 5.25 12.04 -47.93
N GLN A 235 4.72 13.27 -47.88
CA GLN A 235 5.47 14.51 -47.91
C GLN A 235 5.85 14.84 -46.45
N GLU A 236 7.14 14.94 -46.16
CA GLU A 236 7.66 15.38 -44.86
C GLU A 236 7.26 16.84 -44.59
N LEU A 237 6.62 17.09 -43.44
CA LEU A 237 6.49 18.42 -42.85
C LEU A 237 7.12 18.41 -41.46
N SER A 238 8.31 19.00 -41.37
CA SER A 238 8.93 19.45 -40.13
C SER A 238 8.10 20.59 -39.51
N PRO A 239 7.92 20.68 -38.18
CA PRO A 239 7.58 21.94 -37.56
C PRO A 239 8.85 22.60 -36.99
N LEU A 240 9.24 23.72 -37.59
CA LEU A 240 9.97 24.78 -36.91
C LEU A 240 9.11 25.26 -35.73
N MET A 241 9.63 25.15 -34.51
CA MET A 241 9.17 25.98 -33.40
C MET A 241 10.38 26.49 -32.61
N ASP A 242 10.36 27.79 -32.37
CA ASP A 242 11.45 28.62 -31.87
C ASP A 242 11.99 28.17 -30.51
N SER A 243 13.31 28.14 -30.42
CA SER A 243 14.12 27.60 -29.33
C SER A 243 14.35 28.55 -28.14
N SER A 244 13.63 29.68 -28.05
CA SER A 244 13.92 30.75 -27.09
C SER A 244 12.88 30.96 -25.97
N THR A 245 11.72 30.30 -26.02
CA THR A 245 10.69 30.35 -24.94
C THR A 245 10.47 29.00 -24.24
N THR A 246 11.10 27.94 -24.74
CA THR A 246 11.02 26.59 -24.19
C THR A 246 12.26 26.32 -23.35
N ALA A 247 12.44 27.07 -22.25
CA ALA A 247 13.20 26.52 -21.13
C ALA A 247 12.42 25.27 -20.71
N LYS A 248 12.89 24.11 -21.18
CA LYS A 248 12.25 22.80 -21.03
C LYS A 248 12.19 22.50 -19.53
N LEU A 249 11.11 22.93 -18.86
CA LEU A 249 10.81 22.53 -17.49
C LEU A 249 10.56 21.02 -17.52
N ALA A 250 11.60 20.26 -17.18
CA ALA A 250 11.52 18.82 -17.10
C ALA A 250 10.93 18.49 -15.74
N VAL A 251 9.68 18.04 -15.71
CA VAL A 251 9.08 17.51 -14.48
C VAL A 251 9.88 16.26 -14.09
N LEU A 252 10.52 16.32 -12.92
CA LEU A 252 11.29 15.21 -12.36
C LEU A 252 10.34 14.16 -11.77
N GLY A 253 9.30 14.60 -11.06
CA GLY A 253 8.31 13.70 -10.49
C GLY A 253 7.26 14.39 -9.62
N VAL A 254 6.27 13.62 -9.21
CA VAL A 254 5.19 14.04 -8.31
C VAL A 254 5.13 13.08 -7.13
N GLY A 255 4.99 13.63 -5.93
CA GLY A 255 4.82 12.84 -4.72
C GLY A 255 3.63 13.32 -3.90
N VAL A 256 2.86 12.36 -3.40
CA VAL A 256 1.70 12.60 -2.54
C VAL A 256 1.84 11.79 -1.26
N ASP A 257 1.51 12.42 -0.13
CA ASP A 257 1.50 11.77 1.18
C ASP A 257 0.26 12.11 1.99
N LEU A 258 -0.25 11.12 2.73
CA LEU A 258 -1.41 11.24 3.60
C LEU A 258 -1.06 10.69 4.99
N LEU A 259 -1.18 11.54 6.01
CA LEU A 259 -0.86 11.22 7.38
C LEU A 259 -2.11 11.30 8.28
N TYR A 260 -2.31 10.24 9.06
CA TYR A 260 -3.39 10.13 10.05
C TYR A 260 -2.87 10.51 11.45
N LEU A 261 -3.37 11.62 12.00
CA LEU A 261 -2.88 12.23 13.25
C LEU A 261 -2.99 11.30 14.48
N PRO A 262 -4.08 10.55 14.71
CA PRO A 262 -4.17 9.63 15.84
C PRO A 262 -3.09 8.55 15.83
N ARG A 263 -2.61 8.12 14.65
CA ARG A 263 -1.48 7.19 14.54
C ARG A 263 -0.19 7.85 15.02
N MET A 264 0.07 9.10 14.63
CA MET A 264 1.21 9.87 15.10
C MET A 264 1.15 10.11 16.61
N ARG A 265 -0.04 10.44 17.15
CA ARG A 265 -0.30 10.55 18.60
C ARG A 265 0.03 9.25 19.34
N SER A 266 -0.36 8.08 18.79
CA SER A 266 -0.02 6.77 19.37
C SER A 266 1.48 6.47 19.34
N LEU A 267 2.22 7.01 18.37
CA LEU A 267 3.68 6.84 18.28
C LEU A 267 4.39 7.70 19.32
N VAL A 268 4.00 8.97 19.42
CA VAL A 268 4.58 9.91 20.39
C VAL A 268 4.28 9.50 21.82
N SER A 269 3.04 9.09 22.12
CA SER A 269 2.67 8.57 23.45
C SER A 269 3.42 7.30 23.83
N ARG A 270 3.58 6.32 22.92
CA ARG A 270 4.41 5.13 23.17
C ARG A 270 5.87 5.48 23.43
N HIS A 271 6.41 6.47 22.72
CA HIS A 271 7.77 6.94 22.96
C HIS A 271 7.89 7.65 24.32
N ALA A 272 6.90 8.48 24.68
CA ALA A 272 6.82 9.10 26.00
C ALA A 272 6.77 8.06 27.14
N GLN A 273 6.00 6.98 26.96
CA GLN A 273 5.95 5.86 27.92
C GLN A 273 7.29 5.14 28.07
N ARG A 274 8.08 5.02 26.98
CA ARG A 274 9.44 4.46 27.06
C ARG A 274 10.39 5.39 27.82
N LEU A 275 10.26 6.70 27.61
CA LEU A 275 11.04 7.69 28.36
C LEU A 275 10.70 7.67 29.86
N SER A 276 9.43 7.47 30.22
CA SER A 276 9.04 7.32 31.63
C SER A 276 9.50 6.01 32.26
N CYS A 277 9.55 4.91 31.51
CA CYS A 277 10.02 3.62 32.02
C CYS A 277 11.55 3.49 32.05
N GLY A 278 12.28 4.31 31.30
CA GLY A 278 13.75 4.30 31.22
C GLY A 278 14.49 4.79 32.48
N SER A 279 13.76 5.19 33.53
CA SER A 279 14.35 5.64 34.81
C SER A 279 14.59 4.50 35.83
N LEU A 280 14.41 3.22 35.46
CA LEU A 280 14.68 2.09 36.34
C LEU A 280 15.70 1.13 35.70
N SER A 281 16.88 1.08 36.34
CA SER A 281 18.14 0.35 36.02
C SER A 281 19.09 1.13 35.12
N GLY A 282 20.28 1.62 35.52
CA GLY A 282 21.14 1.34 36.66
C GLY A 282 22.61 1.25 36.17
N SER A 283 23.51 2.06 36.74
CA SER A 283 24.98 1.96 36.67
C SER A 283 25.66 2.22 35.31
N LEU A 284 26.24 3.43 35.15
CA LEU A 284 27.64 3.62 34.74
C LEU A 284 28.11 5.06 35.05
N SER A 285 29.32 5.12 35.60
CA SER A 285 30.23 6.27 35.75
C SER A 285 29.86 7.42 36.70
N GLN A 286 30.49 7.32 37.88
CA GLN A 286 31.01 8.42 38.70
C GLN A 286 31.47 9.65 37.91
N VAL A 287 30.97 10.83 38.28
CA VAL A 287 31.69 12.13 38.17
C VAL A 287 31.30 12.97 39.40
N PRO A 288 32.25 13.63 40.10
CA PRO A 288 31.97 14.27 41.40
C PRO A 288 31.38 15.69 41.27
N ARG A 289 30.52 16.00 42.25
CA ARG A 289 30.19 17.30 42.87
C ARG A 289 30.48 18.59 42.09
N PHE A 290 29.42 19.33 41.77
CA PHE A 290 29.11 20.66 42.36
C PHE A 290 27.78 21.15 41.76
N ALA A 291 26.66 20.89 42.43
CA ALA A 291 25.42 21.68 42.32
C ALA A 291 24.45 21.25 43.41
N THR A 292 23.92 22.25 44.11
CA THR A 292 22.98 22.20 45.23
C THR A 292 21.72 21.37 44.89
N PRO A 293 21.20 20.50 45.78
CA PRO A 293 20.02 19.70 45.48
C PRO A 293 18.76 20.51 45.77
N GLN A 294 18.19 21.18 44.77
CA GLN A 294 16.75 21.43 44.76
C GLN A 294 16.07 20.21 44.15
N ARG A 295 15.78 19.23 45.01
CA ARG A 295 14.99 18.05 44.66
C ARG A 295 13.54 18.31 45.07
N GLN A 296 12.74 18.80 44.12
CA GLN A 296 11.31 18.54 44.13
C GLN A 296 11.11 17.31 43.24
N ASP A 297 11.01 16.14 43.87
CA ASP A 297 10.63 14.89 43.21
C ASP A 297 9.13 14.93 42.84
N GLU A 298 8.75 15.83 41.93
CA GLU A 298 7.44 15.77 41.28
C GLU A 298 7.53 14.77 40.12
N LYS A 299 6.65 13.77 40.09
CA LYS A 299 6.51 12.89 38.92
C LYS A 299 6.32 13.79 37.68
N PRO A 300 7.11 13.62 36.60
CA PRO A 300 6.97 14.46 35.42
C PRO A 300 5.52 14.35 34.93
N SER A 301 4.86 15.50 34.80
CA SER A 301 3.48 15.55 34.32
C SER A 301 3.40 14.87 32.95
N GLN A 302 2.27 14.21 32.67
CA GLN A 302 2.07 13.49 31.40
C GLN A 302 2.32 14.42 30.18
N GLU A 303 2.00 15.70 30.32
CA GLU A 303 2.24 16.72 29.32
C GLU A 303 3.73 16.99 29.08
N SER A 304 4.56 17.00 30.12
CA SER A 304 6.02 17.13 30.01
C SER A 304 6.68 15.94 29.31
N LEU A 305 6.14 14.73 29.49
CA LEU A 305 6.64 13.54 28.80
C LEU A 305 6.26 13.56 27.31
N LEU A 306 5.03 13.99 27.01
CA LEU A 306 4.55 14.16 25.64
C LEU A 306 5.32 15.27 24.90
N SER A 307 5.68 16.35 25.59
CA SER A 307 6.53 17.41 25.03
C SER A 307 7.94 16.92 24.72
N ALA A 308 8.54 16.14 25.64
CA ALA A 308 9.86 15.54 25.42
C ALA A 308 9.86 14.56 24.24
N ALA A 309 8.80 13.75 24.11
CA ALA A 309 8.67 12.83 22.99
C ALA A 309 8.46 13.54 21.65
N ALA A 310 7.66 14.62 21.63
CA ALA A 310 7.50 15.47 20.45
C ALA A 310 8.80 16.18 20.08
N GLN A 311 9.57 16.67 21.07
CA GLN A 311 10.89 17.27 20.87
C GLN A 311 11.88 16.27 20.26
N HIS A 312 11.90 15.02 20.73
CA HIS A 312 12.75 13.99 20.16
C HIS A 312 12.37 13.66 18.71
N PHE A 313 11.08 13.63 18.37
CA PHE A 313 10.63 13.49 16.99
C PHE A 313 11.05 14.70 16.14
N ALA A 314 10.88 15.92 16.65
CA ALA A 314 11.28 17.15 15.99
C ALA A 314 12.78 17.16 15.66
N TYR A 315 13.63 16.74 16.60
CA TYR A 315 15.08 16.65 16.39
C TYR A 315 15.47 15.74 15.22
N ARG A 316 14.75 14.64 15.00
CA ARG A 316 15.06 13.71 13.89
C ARG A 316 14.55 14.20 12.55
N THR A 317 13.48 15.00 12.54
CA THR A 317 12.70 15.28 11.34
C THR A 317 12.87 16.69 10.82
N LEU A 318 13.09 17.68 11.68
CA LEU A 318 13.20 19.09 11.30
C LEU A 318 14.61 19.44 10.81
N SER A 319 14.67 20.32 9.81
CA SER A 319 15.92 20.96 9.38
C SER A 319 16.40 21.97 10.43
N SER A 320 17.65 22.44 10.33
CA SER A 320 18.22 23.46 11.24
C SER A 320 17.37 24.75 11.27
N LEU A 321 16.89 25.18 10.10
CA LEU A 321 16.03 26.37 9.96
C LEU A 321 14.67 26.17 10.65
N GLU A 322 14.04 25.02 10.47
CA GLU A 322 12.76 24.69 11.09
C GLU A 322 12.90 24.45 12.59
N SER A 323 14.04 23.89 13.02
CA SER A 323 14.35 23.66 14.42
C SER A 323 14.41 24.99 15.19
N ALA A 324 15.02 26.04 14.63
CA ALA A 324 15.02 27.36 15.24
C ALA A 324 13.59 27.92 15.43
N ALA A 325 12.73 27.80 14.41
CA ALA A 325 11.34 28.20 14.50
C ALA A 325 10.54 27.36 15.51
N TRP A 326 10.81 26.06 15.58
CA TRP A 326 10.21 25.15 16.54
C TRP A 326 10.56 25.52 17.98
N HIS A 327 11.83 25.82 18.30
CA HIS A 327 12.22 26.20 19.65
C HIS A 327 11.56 27.50 20.13
N GLN A 328 11.26 28.42 19.21
CA GLN A 328 10.55 29.66 19.54
C GLN A 328 9.04 29.44 19.75
N GLN A 329 8.42 28.57 18.96
CA GLN A 329 6.95 28.44 18.94
C GLN A 329 6.44 27.29 19.82
N ALA A 330 7.17 26.18 19.91
CA ALA A 330 6.73 24.97 20.59
C ALA A 330 6.37 25.17 22.07
N PRO A 331 7.11 25.96 22.88
CA PRO A 331 6.77 26.17 24.29
C PRO A 331 5.36 26.76 24.48
N SER A 332 4.92 27.61 23.55
CA SER A 332 3.59 28.24 23.58
C SER A 332 2.46 27.38 23.00
N MET A 333 2.78 26.29 22.29
CA MET A 333 1.80 25.44 21.60
C MET A 333 1.28 24.32 22.51
N GLN A 334 0.00 23.99 22.37
CA GLN A 334 -0.62 22.80 22.96
C GLN A 334 -0.07 21.52 22.31
N HIS A 335 -0.24 20.37 22.96
CA HIS A 335 0.26 19.08 22.46
C HIS A 335 -0.25 18.76 21.05
N GLU A 336 -1.54 18.99 20.78
CA GLU A 336 -2.16 18.73 19.48
C GLU A 336 -1.61 19.64 18.37
N ASP A 337 -1.33 20.90 18.68
CA ASP A 337 -0.77 21.85 17.72
C ASP A 337 0.69 21.51 17.40
N ARG A 338 1.45 21.05 18.40
CA ARG A 338 2.80 20.49 18.20
C ARG A 338 2.76 19.27 17.28
N LEU A 339 1.82 18.35 17.49
CA LEU A 339 1.65 17.18 16.62
C LEU A 339 1.26 17.60 15.20
N ARG A 340 0.30 18.52 15.04
CA ARG A 340 -0.13 19.01 13.72
C ARG A 340 1.00 19.75 12.98
N PHE A 341 1.80 20.52 13.70
CA PHE A 341 2.99 21.16 13.16
C PHE A 341 3.99 20.13 12.61
N LEU A 342 4.27 19.06 13.38
CA LEU A 342 5.18 18.00 12.97
C LEU A 342 4.60 17.16 11.83
N ALA A 343 3.30 16.85 11.88
CA ALA A 343 2.59 16.07 10.88
C ALA A 343 2.60 16.73 9.50
N THR A 344 2.31 18.03 9.43
CA THR A 344 2.35 18.81 8.17
C THR A 344 3.73 18.78 7.53
N ARG A 345 4.79 18.94 8.33
CA ARG A 345 6.18 18.89 7.84
C ARG A 345 6.59 17.50 7.43
N TRP A 346 6.21 16.49 8.20
CA TRP A 346 6.48 15.09 7.86
C TRP A 346 5.83 14.71 6.52
N ALA A 347 4.54 14.97 6.35
CA ALA A 347 3.82 14.68 5.12
C ALA A 347 4.46 15.37 3.90
N CYS A 348 4.89 16.62 4.03
CA CYS A 348 5.61 17.33 2.96
C CYS A 348 6.95 16.69 2.62
N LYS A 349 7.70 16.26 3.64
CA LYS A 349 9.02 15.66 3.45
C LYS A 349 8.90 14.29 2.78
N GLU A 350 7.92 13.49 3.17
CA GLU A 350 7.59 12.22 2.52
C GLU A 350 7.13 12.42 1.07
N ALA A 351 6.25 13.40 0.82
CA ALA A 351 5.82 13.76 -0.53
C ALA A 351 7.01 14.23 -1.39
N THR A 352 7.93 15.02 -0.84
CA THR A 352 9.15 15.46 -1.53
C THR A 352 10.06 14.29 -1.85
N TYR A 353 10.28 13.40 -0.88
CA TYR A 353 11.09 12.19 -1.08
C TYR A 353 10.52 11.35 -2.23
N LYS A 354 9.20 11.11 -2.24
CA LYS A 354 8.52 10.37 -3.32
C LYS A 354 8.63 11.06 -4.69
N ALA A 355 8.61 12.39 -4.73
CA ALA A 355 8.69 13.15 -5.99
C ALA A 355 10.08 13.09 -6.64
N VAL A 356 11.12 12.88 -5.85
CA VAL A 356 12.52 12.98 -6.29
C VAL A 356 13.21 11.61 -6.34
N TYR A 357 12.71 10.62 -5.59
CA TYR A 357 13.20 9.25 -5.65
C TYR A 357 12.88 8.60 -7.01
N PRO A 358 13.82 7.86 -7.65
CA PRO A 358 15.14 7.41 -7.15
C PRO A 358 16.32 8.34 -7.46
N HIS A 359 16.08 9.50 -8.09
CA HIS A 359 17.13 10.38 -8.63
C HIS A 359 18.00 11.05 -7.56
N ILE A 360 17.41 11.42 -6.42
CA ILE A 360 18.15 11.99 -5.29
C ILE A 360 17.73 11.29 -4.01
N HIS A 361 18.69 10.79 -3.24
CA HIS A 361 18.44 10.23 -1.92
C HIS A 361 18.42 11.35 -0.87
N LEU A 362 17.23 11.74 -0.44
CA LEU A 362 17.02 12.81 0.54
C LEU A 362 16.75 12.26 1.95
N ARG A 363 17.30 12.89 2.99
CA ARG A 363 16.85 12.68 4.37
C ARG A 363 15.86 13.79 4.76
N ALA A 364 15.00 13.50 5.73
CA ALA A 364 14.02 14.46 6.23
C ALA A 364 14.64 15.80 6.67
N GLN A 365 15.85 15.78 7.25
CA GLN A 365 16.56 16.98 7.73
C GLN A 365 17.14 17.84 6.61
N ASP A 366 17.31 17.29 5.41
CA ASP A 366 17.89 17.98 4.25
C ASP A 366 16.84 18.84 3.52
N ILE A 367 15.56 18.67 3.86
CA ILE A 367 14.43 19.41 3.32
C ILE A 367 13.97 20.43 4.35
N SER A 368 13.91 21.69 3.96
CA SER A 368 13.41 22.79 4.78
C SER A 368 12.10 23.35 4.22
N MET A 369 11.10 23.54 5.09
CA MET A 369 9.84 24.19 4.74
C MET A 369 9.81 25.61 5.29
N SER A 370 9.67 26.58 4.40
CA SER A 370 9.46 27.98 4.76
C SER A 370 8.05 28.44 4.36
N ARG A 371 7.50 29.38 5.13
CA ARG A 371 6.23 30.04 4.81
C ARG A 371 6.43 31.54 4.94
N GLY A 372 6.03 32.31 3.92
CA GLY A 372 6.10 33.76 3.97
C GLY A 372 5.11 34.33 4.99
N LYS A 373 5.51 35.44 5.65
CA LYS A 373 4.72 36.10 6.70
C LYS A 373 3.55 36.91 6.15
N THR A 374 3.59 37.28 4.86
CA THR A 374 2.58 38.12 4.19
C THR A 374 1.56 37.26 3.45
N ARG A 375 0.29 37.70 3.38
CA ARG A 375 -0.82 36.99 2.73
C ARG A 375 -0.56 36.62 1.25
N SER A 376 0.23 37.44 0.52
CA SER A 376 0.68 37.16 -0.86
C SER A 376 1.80 36.09 -0.93
N THR A 377 2.56 35.90 0.14
CA THR A 377 3.68 34.95 0.25
C THR A 377 3.33 33.74 1.13
N ALA A 378 2.05 33.57 1.48
CA ALA A 378 1.61 32.57 2.45
C ALA A 378 1.72 31.12 1.95
N LYS A 379 2.08 30.91 0.68
CA LYS A 379 2.29 29.60 0.06
C LYS A 379 3.52 28.92 0.70
N PRO A 380 3.42 27.66 1.14
CA PRO A 380 4.56 26.91 1.63
C PRO A 380 5.57 26.69 0.50
N ARG A 381 6.84 26.96 0.76
CA ARG A 381 7.96 26.72 -0.17
C ARG A 381 8.90 25.70 0.46
N LEU A 382 9.27 24.71 -0.34
CA LEU A 382 10.24 23.70 0.05
C LEU A 382 11.58 24.02 -0.59
N GLN A 383 12.64 23.91 0.20
CA GLN A 383 14.00 24.18 -0.24
C GLN A 383 14.93 23.09 0.29
N LEU A 384 15.82 22.64 -0.58
CA LEU A 384 16.93 21.76 -0.21
C LEU A 384 18.10 22.60 0.32
N ASP A 385 18.88 22.01 1.22
CA ASP A 385 20.09 22.61 1.76
C ASP A 385 21.20 22.62 0.71
N GLN A 386 21.49 23.79 0.14
CA GLN A 386 22.46 23.95 -0.94
C GLN A 386 23.92 23.70 -0.51
N GLN A 387 24.20 23.63 0.79
CA GLN A 387 25.56 23.41 1.30
C GLN A 387 25.92 21.92 1.44
N LYS A 388 24.96 21.02 1.20
CA LYS A 388 25.17 19.58 1.35
C LYS A 388 25.35 18.89 0.01
N ASP A 389 26.21 17.87 0.02
CA ASP A 389 26.37 16.97 -1.11
C ASP A 389 25.23 15.95 -1.16
N TYR A 390 24.64 15.82 -2.35
CA TYR A 390 23.54 14.91 -2.65
C TYR A 390 24.01 13.80 -3.59
N HIS A 391 23.53 12.59 -3.32
CA HIS A 391 23.85 11.41 -4.11
C HIS A 391 22.57 10.76 -4.66
N SER A 392 22.68 10.21 -5.88
CA SER A 392 21.69 9.28 -6.42
C SER A 392 21.77 7.94 -5.70
N ILE A 393 20.78 7.07 -5.89
CA ILE A 393 20.80 5.70 -5.38
C ILE A 393 22.00 4.89 -5.90
N ASP A 394 22.50 5.24 -7.09
CA ASP A 394 23.67 4.62 -7.72
C ASP A 394 25.01 5.19 -7.20
N GLY A 395 24.97 6.13 -6.25
CA GLY A 395 26.15 6.77 -5.66
C GLY A 395 26.73 7.94 -6.45
N ALA A 396 26.19 8.26 -7.63
CA ALA A 396 26.60 9.43 -8.41
C ALA A 396 26.30 10.74 -7.67
N SER A 397 27.21 11.71 -7.73
CA SER A 397 26.95 13.07 -7.21
C SER A 397 25.91 13.77 -8.10
N VAL A 398 24.85 14.29 -7.48
CA VAL A 398 23.72 14.94 -8.15
C VAL A 398 23.50 16.37 -7.67
N ASN A 399 24.59 17.04 -7.24
CA ASN A 399 24.54 18.42 -6.75
C ASN A 399 23.99 19.40 -7.78
N GLU A 400 24.37 19.26 -9.05
CA GLU A 400 23.85 20.12 -10.12
C GLU A 400 22.34 19.99 -10.28
N LEU A 401 21.82 18.76 -10.22
CA LEU A 401 20.38 18.49 -10.25
C LEU A 401 19.68 19.08 -9.02
N ALA A 402 20.28 18.95 -7.83
CA ALA A 402 19.74 19.50 -6.60
C ALA A 402 19.65 21.04 -6.61
N HIS A 403 20.64 21.72 -7.22
CA HIS A 403 20.62 23.19 -7.37
C HIS A 403 19.59 23.68 -8.38
N ARG A 404 19.30 22.89 -9.42
CA ARG A 404 18.31 23.19 -10.47
C ARG A 404 16.90 22.75 -10.10
N LEU A 405 16.74 22.11 -8.95
CA LEU A 405 15.47 21.58 -8.49
C LEU A 405 14.58 22.70 -7.92
N THR A 406 13.38 22.81 -8.47
CA THR A 406 12.31 23.65 -7.95
C THR A 406 11.18 22.77 -7.43
N LEU A 407 10.78 23.01 -6.17
CA LEU A 407 9.79 22.21 -5.46
C LEU A 407 8.52 23.01 -5.21
N HIS A 408 7.41 22.57 -5.79
CA HIS A 408 6.09 23.18 -5.58
C HIS A 408 5.30 22.32 -4.61
N ALA A 409 5.00 22.86 -3.44
CA ALA A 409 4.23 22.17 -2.41
C ALA A 409 2.82 22.72 -2.26
N SER A 410 1.87 21.82 -2.01
CA SER A 410 0.52 22.12 -1.54
C SER A 410 0.21 21.22 -0.34
N ILE A 411 -0.38 21.81 0.70
CA ILE A 411 -0.65 21.14 1.96
C ILE A 411 -2.07 21.47 2.37
N SER A 412 -2.83 20.45 2.74
CA SER A 412 -4.13 20.60 3.36
C SER A 412 -4.19 19.74 4.62
N HIS A 413 -4.87 20.23 5.64
CA HIS A 413 -5.16 19.46 6.83
C HIS A 413 -6.60 19.71 7.23
N ASP A 414 -7.35 18.64 7.47
CA ASP A 414 -8.73 18.72 7.93
C ASP A 414 -9.01 17.59 8.92
N GLY A 415 -9.65 17.93 10.03
CA GLY A 415 -9.85 17.05 11.18
C GLY A 415 -8.57 16.31 11.61
N ASP A 416 -8.60 14.98 11.45
CA ASP A 416 -7.54 14.05 11.85
C ASP A 416 -6.54 13.71 10.73
N TYR A 417 -6.66 14.34 9.55
CA TYR A 417 -5.84 14.00 8.38
C TYR A 417 -5.03 15.19 7.87
N VAL A 418 -3.83 14.88 7.39
CA VAL A 418 -2.93 15.82 6.72
C VAL A 418 -2.55 15.23 5.37
N ILE A 419 -2.76 15.98 4.30
CA ILE A 419 -2.35 15.61 2.95
C ILE A 419 -1.34 16.63 2.41
N ALA A 420 -0.29 16.14 1.79
CA ALA A 420 0.70 16.95 1.09
C ALA A 420 0.89 16.43 -0.34
N SER A 421 1.00 17.35 -1.29
CA SER A 421 1.34 17.08 -2.68
C SER A 421 2.51 17.97 -3.08
N VAL A 422 3.54 17.35 -3.67
CA VAL A 422 4.77 18.01 -4.10
C VAL A 422 5.06 17.66 -5.55
N LEU A 423 5.30 18.68 -6.36
CA LEU A 423 5.78 18.57 -7.73
C LEU A 423 7.24 19.03 -7.77
N ALA A 424 8.10 18.18 -8.31
CA ALA A 424 9.51 18.46 -8.49
C ALA A 424 9.79 18.77 -9.97
N GLU A 425 10.34 19.95 -10.24
CA GLU A 425 10.70 20.42 -11.58
C GLU A 425 12.20 20.70 -11.63
N SER A 426 12.87 20.22 -12.68
CA SER A 426 14.26 20.54 -12.97
C SER A 426 14.30 21.59 -14.08
N SER A 427 14.78 22.79 -13.77
CA SER A 427 14.91 23.92 -14.71
C SER A 427 16.30 24.03 -15.29
#